data_AF-A0A7V1EBF7-F1
#
_entry.id   AF-A0A7V1EBF7-F1
#
_cell.length_a   1.000
_cell.length_b   1.000
_cell.length_c   1.000
_cell.angle_alpha   90.00
_cell.angle_beta   90.00
_cell.angle_gamma   90.00
#
_symmetry.space_group_name_H-M   'P 1'
#
loop_
_entity.id
_entity.type
_entity.pdbx_description
1 polymer ?
#
loop_
_entity_poly.entity_id
_entity_poly.type
_entity_poly.pdbx_seq_one_letter_code
_entity_poly.pdbx_strand_id
1 'polypeptide(L)' 'FFKKRKGGPLDGKALDPGELDKLFDHYYDLHGWDPVTSIPKRRTLEELGLKDAADELETKYDIKL' A
#
# COMPACT_ATOMS: atom_id res chain seq x y z
N PHE A 1 -15.29 -8.52 -5.04
CA PHE A 1 -14.70 -8.06 -3.77
C PHE A 1 -15.73 -7.31 -2.93
N PHE A 2 -16.21 -6.15 -3.39
CA PHE A 2 -17.22 -5.34 -2.65
C PHE A 2 -18.69 -5.68 -2.97
N LYS A 3 -18.95 -6.47 -4.01
CA LYS A 3 -20.29 -7.00 -4.28
C LYS A 3 -20.56 -8.22 -3.40
N LYS A 4 -21.77 -8.30 -2.84
CA LYS A 4 -22.22 -9.46 -2.05
C LYS A 4 -22.16 -10.73 -2.89
N ARG A 5 -21.53 -11.76 -2.33
CA ARG A 5 -21.46 -13.08 -2.95
C ARG A 5 -22.83 -13.75 -2.95
N LYS A 6 -23.04 -14.65 -3.91
CA LYS A 6 -24.22 -15.50 -4.00
C LYS A 6 -23.82 -16.97 -3.94
N GLY A 7 -24.34 -17.70 -2.96
CA GLY A 7 -24.13 -19.12 -2.73
C GLY A 7 -22.89 -19.46 -1.87
N GLY A 8 -22.91 -20.68 -1.33
CA GLY A 8 -21.83 -21.24 -0.50
C GLY A 8 -21.76 -20.67 0.93
N PRO A 9 -20.74 -21.06 1.73
CA PRO A 9 -20.61 -20.65 3.14
C PRO A 9 -20.41 -19.15 3.38
N LEU A 10 -20.04 -18.40 2.34
CA LEU A 10 -19.80 -16.96 2.38
C LEU A 10 -20.88 -16.16 1.64
N ASP A 11 -22.06 -16.76 1.44
CA ASP A 11 -23.21 -16.11 0.82
C ASP A 11 -23.58 -14.80 1.53
N GLY A 12 -23.96 -13.79 0.74
CA GLY A 12 -24.32 -12.47 1.24
C GLY A 12 -23.17 -11.61 1.80
N LYS A 13 -21.96 -12.18 1.95
CA LYS A 13 -20.78 -11.43 2.41
C LYS A 13 -20.16 -10.63 1.27
N ALA A 14 -19.71 -9.42 1.60
CA ALA A 14 -18.89 -8.56 0.77
C ALA A 14 -17.78 -7.98 1.63
N LEU A 15 -16.68 -7.60 0.99
CA LEU A 15 -15.69 -6.75 1.64
C LEU A 15 -16.27 -5.34 1.78
N ASP A 16 -16.02 -4.69 2.91
CA ASP A 16 -16.35 -3.28 3.09
C ASP A 16 -15.20 -2.41 2.56
N PRO A 17 -15.46 -1.44 1.67
CA PRO A 17 -14.41 -0.55 1.16
C PRO A 17 -13.73 0.29 2.24
N GLY A 18 -14.47 0.83 3.21
CA GLY A 18 -13.91 1.68 4.25
C GLY A 18 -13.05 0.92 5.25
N GLU A 19 -13.43 -0.31 5.59
CA GLU A 19 -12.59 -1.19 6.40
C GLU A 19 -11.34 -1.64 5.64
N LEU A 20 -11.41 -1.77 4.32
CA LEU A 20 -10.23 -2.06 3.50
C LEU A 20 -9.28 -0.85 3.44
N ASP A 21 -9.80 0.37 3.31
CA ASP A 21 -8.97 1.58 3.28
C ASP A 21 -8.19 1.74 4.59
N LYS A 22 -8.85 1.54 5.75
CA LYS A 22 -8.16 1.53 7.05
C LYS A 22 -7.07 0.46 7.13
N LEU A 23 -7.33 -0.73 6.58
CA LEU A 23 -6.34 -1.80 6.53
C LEU A 23 -5.11 -1.38 5.72
N PHE A 24 -5.30 -0.66 4.60
CA PHE A 24 -4.18 -0.13 3.82
C PHE A 24 -3.40 0.94 4.57
N ASP A 25 -4.05 1.86 5.29
CA ASP A 25 -3.37 2.85 6.13
C ASP A 25 -2.45 2.17 7.16
N HIS A 26 -2.98 1.17 7.86
CA HIS A 26 -2.19 0.36 8.81
C HIS A 26 -1.05 -0.39 8.12
N TYR A 27 -1.30 -0.95 6.93
CA TYR A 27 -0.29 -1.69 6.18
C TYR A 27 0.88 -0.78 5.77
N TYR A 28 0.59 0.42 5.25
CA TYR A 28 1.62 1.37 4.84
C TYR A 28 2.43 1.88 6.03
N ASP A 29 1.78 2.18 7.16
CA ASP A 29 2.48 2.62 8.37
C ASP A 29 3.46 1.55 8.87
N LEU A 30 3.01 0.28 8.95
CA LEU A 30 3.85 -0.84 9.39
C LEU A 30 5.07 -1.07 8.50
N HIS A 31 4.95 -0.83 7.19
CA HIS A 31 6.05 -1.02 6.24
C HIS A 31 6.89 0.24 6.03
N GLY A 32 6.57 1.36 6.70
CA GLY A 32 7.28 2.62 6.52
C GLY A 32 7.06 3.23 5.13
N TRP A 33 5.86 3.07 4.59
CA TRP A 33 5.44 3.68 3.33
C TRP A 33 4.68 4.97 3.63
N ASP A 34 4.63 5.87 2.65
CA ASP A 34 3.75 7.04 2.70
C ASP A 34 2.33 6.61 2.29
N PRO A 35 1.32 6.70 3.18
CA PRO A 35 -0.04 6.29 2.87
C PRO A 35 -0.71 7.18 1.81
N VAL A 36 -0.22 8.41 1.61
CA VAL A 36 -0.78 9.34 0.61
C VAL A 36 -0.34 8.95 -0.81
N THR A 37 0.94 8.65 -0.98
CA THR A 37 1.51 8.29 -2.28
C THR A 37 1.52 6.79 -2.53
N SER A 38 1.35 5.97 -1.49
CA SER A 38 1.53 4.51 -1.49
C SER A 38 2.95 4.06 -1.88
N ILE A 39 3.95 4.92 -1.65
CA ILE A 39 5.35 4.69 -2.01
C ILE A 39 6.19 4.46 -0.74
N PRO A 40 7.14 3.51 -0.73
CA PRO A 40 8.08 3.36 0.37
C PRO A 40 8.87 4.65 0.63
N LYS A 41 9.04 5.04 1.89
CA LYS A 41 9.91 6.18 2.24
C LYS A 41 11.36 5.88 1.87
N ARG A 42 12.14 6.92 1.55
CA ARG A 42 13.58 6.77 1.23
C ARG A 42 14.33 5.93 2.27
N ARG A 43 14.09 6.22 3.55
CA ARG A 43 14.68 5.48 4.68
C ARG A 43 14.42 3.96 4.59
N THR A 44 13.19 3.56 4.29
CA THR A 44 12.79 2.14 4.18
C THR A 44 13.53 1.46 3.03
N LEU A 45 13.67 2.14 1.89
CA LEU A 45 14.43 1.62 0.74
C LEU A 45 15.91 1.45 1.09
N GLU A 46 16.52 2.45 1.74
CA GLU A 46 17.93 2.39 2.14
C GLU A 46 18.19 1.31 3.21
N GLU A 47 17.31 1.14 4.20
CA GLU A 47 17.41 0.07 5.21
C GLU A 47 17.35 -1.34 4.58
N LEU A 48 16.65 -1.49 3.45
CA LEU A 48 16.58 -2.73 2.68
C LEU A 48 17.72 -2.88 1.64
N GLY A 49 18.65 -1.93 1.57
CA GLY A 49 19.75 -1.93 0.60
C GLY A 49 19.34 -1.55 -0.82
N LEU A 50 18.17 -0.94 -0.99
CA LEU A 50 17.57 -0.53 -2.28
C LEU A 50 17.84 0.96 -2.59
N LYS A 51 19.02 1.46 -2.23
CA LYS A 51 19.37 2.86 -2.46
C LYS A 51 19.24 3.27 -3.93
N ASP A 52 19.70 2.43 -4.85
CA ASP A 52 19.63 2.71 -6.28
C ASP A 52 18.18 2.91 -6.77
N ALA A 53 17.23 2.15 -6.19
CA ALA A 53 15.81 2.32 -6.49
C ALA A 53 15.25 3.64 -5.93
N ALA A 54 15.70 4.07 -4.74
CA ALA A 54 15.33 5.38 -4.19
C ALA A 54 15.85 6.52 -5.09
N ASP A 55 17.09 6.41 -5.55
CA ASP A 55 17.71 7.40 -6.44
C ASP A 55 17.02 7.42 -7.82
N GLU A 56 16.63 6.27 -8.38
CA GLU A 56 15.85 6.21 -9.63
C GLU A 56 14.46 6.84 -9.49
N LEU A 57 13.76 6.61 -8.37
CA LEU A 57 12.44 7.20 -8.12
C LEU A 57 12.49 8.73 -8.12
N GLU A 58 13.50 9.33 -7.49
CA GLU A 58 13.68 10.77 -7.47
C GLU A 58 14.14 11.33 -8.83
N THR A 59 15.05 10.65 -9.52
CA THR A 59 15.69 11.20 -10.73
C THR A 59 14.91 10.94 -12.02
N LYS A 60 14.42 9.73 -12.21
CA LYS A 60 13.80 9.29 -13.47
C LYS A 60 12.30 9.51 -13.48
N TYR A 61 11.68 9.42 -12.30
CA TYR A 61 10.23 9.51 -12.16
C TYR A 61 9.77 10.82 -11.49
N ASP A 62 10.71 11.69 -11.09
CA ASP A 62 10.44 12.98 -10.42
C ASP A 62 9.57 12.82 -9.16
N ILE A 63 9.73 11.68 -8.47
CA ILE A 63 9.00 11.35 -7.24
C ILE A 63 9.81 11.83 -6.06
N LYS A 64 9.27 12.76 -5.28
CA LYS A 64 9.92 13.24 -4.06
C LYS A 64 9.70 12.25 -2.92
N LEU A 65 10.77 11.57 -2.51
CA LEU A 65 10.77 10.59 -1.40
C LEU A 65 11.06 11.20 -0.02
#